data_AF-A0A919S3N4-F1
#
_entry.id   AF-A0A919S3N4-F1
#
_cell.length_a   1.000
_cell.length_b   1.000
_cell.length_c   1.000
_cell.angle_alpha   90.00
_cell.angle_beta   90.00
_cell.angle_gamma   90.00
#
_symmetry.space_group_name_H-M   'P 1'
#
loop_
_entity.id
_entity.type
_entity.pdbx_description
1 polymer ?
#
loop_
_entity_poly.entity_id
_entity_poly.type
_entity_poly.pdbx_seq_one_letter_code
_entity_poly.pdbx_strand_id
1 'polypeptide(L)' 'MYKDLSAKNNCIICGKHCENGIIIKGKVICSSCEEKLVSCEIGTDFYEYYKDCIKKHLVPSILRDNVEMNEYLR' A
#
# COMPACT_ATOMS: atom_id res chain seq x y z
N MET A 1 -9.94 26.66 -14.62
CA MET A 1 -8.69 25.99 -14.21
C MET A 1 -9.05 24.95 -13.16
N TYR A 2 -9.31 23.71 -13.57
CA TYR A 2 -9.56 22.62 -12.62
C TYR A 2 -8.21 22.20 -12.07
N LYS A 3 -7.92 22.62 -10.84
CA LYS A 3 -6.69 22.28 -10.14
C LYS A 3 -6.74 20.78 -9.89
N ASP A 4 -5.89 20.04 -10.61
CA ASP A 4 -5.69 18.61 -10.49
C ASP A 4 -5.88 18.14 -9.04
N LEU A 5 -6.94 17.35 -8.86
CA LEU A 5 -7.18 16.57 -7.66
C LEU A 5 -6.19 15.38 -7.69
N SER A 6 -4.89 15.66 -7.74
CA SER A 6 -3.82 14.68 -7.65
C SER A 6 -3.73 14.19 -6.21
N ALA A 7 -4.67 13.32 -5.85
CA ALA A 7 -4.66 12.60 -4.59
C ALA A 7 -3.51 11.58 -4.60
N LYS A 8 -2.28 12.08 -4.44
CA LYS A 8 -1.12 11.37 -3.87
C LYS A 8 -0.98 9.89 -4.26
N ASN A 9 -0.85 9.60 -5.56
CA ASN A 9 -0.49 8.26 -6.05
C ASN A 9 1.00 7.96 -5.83
N ASN A 10 1.46 8.09 -4.59
CA ASN A 10 2.83 7.78 -4.23
C ASN A 10 2.92 6.33 -3.76
N CYS A 11 3.90 5.60 -4.28
CA CYS A 11 4.16 4.24 -3.87
C CYS A 11 4.50 4.18 -2.38
N ILE A 12 3.84 3.31 -1.63
CA ILE A 12 4.10 3.15 -0.19
C ILE A 12 5.47 2.55 0.15
N ILE A 13 6.14 1.95 -0.84
CA ILE A 13 7.47 1.36 -0.66
C ILE A 13 8.54 2.41 -1.00
N CYS A 14 8.56 2.91 -2.25
CA CYS A 14 9.64 3.77 -2.71
C CYS A 14 9.34 5.28 -2.62
N GLY A 15 8.12 5.67 -2.26
CA GLY A 15 7.69 7.08 -2.15
C GLY A 15 7.53 7.83 -3.46
N LYS A 16 7.87 7.21 -4.60
CA LYS A 16 7.78 7.84 -5.93
C LYS A 16 6.33 7.98 -6.37
N HIS A 17 6.05 9.06 -7.10
CA HIS A 17 4.77 9.23 -7.79
C HIS A 17 4.67 8.22 -8.94
N CYS A 18 3.54 7.54 -9.06
CA CYS A 18 3.38 6.47 -10.03
C CYS A 18 1.98 6.50 -10.64
N GLU A 19 1.93 6.39 -11.96
CA GLU A 19 0.68 6.28 -12.72
C GLU A 19 0.19 4.82 -12.78
N ASN A 20 1.12 3.86 -12.70
CA ASN A 20 0.87 2.43 -12.86
C ASN A 20 1.32 1.60 -11.65
N GLY A 21 0.59 0.52 -11.39
CA GLY A 21 0.85 -0.44 -10.32
C GLY A 21 -0.44 -0.97 -9.71
N ILE A 22 -0.36 -1.55 -8.52
CA ILE A 22 -1.51 -2.07 -7.78
C ILE A 22 -1.98 -1.10 -6.70
N ILE A 23 -3.29 -1.08 -6.47
CA ILE A 23 -3.93 -0.27 -5.42
C ILE A 23 -4.60 -1.19 -4.41
N ILE A 24 -4.22 -1.10 -3.14
CA ILE A 24 -4.74 -1.92 -2.04
C ILE A 24 -5.25 -0.99 -0.94
N LYS A 25 -6.56 -1.01 -0.66
CA LYS A 25 -7.23 -0.13 0.33
C LYS A 25 -6.83 1.36 0.21
N GLY A 26 -6.76 1.88 -1.02
CA GLY A 26 -6.37 3.26 -1.29
C GLY A 26 -4.87 3.56 -1.10
N LYS A 27 -4.02 2.54 -0.97
CA LYS A 27 -2.55 2.65 -0.98
C LYS A 27 -2.02 2.13 -2.30
N VAL A 28 -1.05 2.84 -2.89
CA VAL A 28 -0.45 2.48 -4.19
C VAL A 28 0.87 1.76 -3.98
N ILE A 29 1.11 0.69 -4.72
CA ILE A 29 2.43 0.10 -4.93
C ILE A 29 2.72 0.19 -6.43
N CYS A 30 3.83 0.82 -6.79
CA CYS A 30 4.17 0.96 -8.20
C CYS A 30 4.60 -0.37 -8.83
N SER A 31 4.43 -0.48 -10.14
CA SER A 31 4.78 -1.69 -10.90
C SER A 31 6.22 -2.17 -10.67
N SER A 32 7.19 -1.26 -10.55
CA SER A 32 8.58 -1.63 -10.26
C SER A 32 8.78 -2.22 -8.86
N CYS A 33 8.01 -1.77 -7.87
CA CYS A 33 8.06 -2.34 -6.52
C CYS A 33 7.28 -3.65 -6.43
N GLU A 34 6.16 -3.75 -7.14
CA GLU A 34 5.38 -4.98 -7.27
C GLU A 34 6.20 -6.10 -7.91
N GLU A 35 6.83 -5.85 -9.06
CA GLU A 35 7.66 -6.84 -9.76
C GLU A 35 8.77 -7.36 -8.86
N LYS A 36 9.49 -6.45 -8.17
CA LYS A 36 10.53 -6.82 -7.22
C LYS A 36 10.01 -7.62 -6.05
N LEU A 37 8.81 -7.31 -5.56
CA LEU A 37 8.19 -8.00 -4.44
C LEU A 37 7.78 -9.42 -4.82
N VAL A 38 7.20 -9.59 -6.02
CA VAL A 38 6.81 -10.90 -6.56
C VAL A 38 8.04 -11.74 -6.90
N SER A 39 9.13 -11.12 -7.37
CA SER A 39 10.38 -11.81 -7.66
C SER A 39 11.27 -12.07 -6.43
N CYS A 40 10.87 -11.58 -5.25
CA CYS A 40 11.71 -11.66 -4.06
C CYS A 40 11.60 -13.03 -3.40
N GLU A 41 12.75 -13.61 -3.01
CA GLU A 41 12.77 -14.86 -2.26
C GLU A 41 12.37 -14.61 -0.80
N ILE A 42 11.51 -15.51 -0.28
CA ILE A 42 11.03 -15.46 1.09
C ILE A 42 12.20 -15.61 2.06
N GLY A 43 12.26 -14.76 3.08
CA GLY A 43 13.31 -14.80 4.11
C GLY A 43 14.53 -13.96 3.78
N THR A 44 14.55 -13.25 2.65
CA THR A 44 15.57 -12.22 2.37
C THR A 44 15.24 -10.91 3.08
N ASP A 45 16.28 -10.09 3.34
CA ASP A 45 16.11 -8.75 3.91
C ASP A 45 15.17 -7.87 3.08
N PHE A 46 15.20 -8.04 1.74
CA PHE A 46 14.30 -7.34 0.85
C PHE A 46 12.84 -7.76 1.08
N TYR A 47 12.58 -9.06 1.16
CA TYR A 47 11.23 -9.57 1.42
C TYR A 47 10.68 -9.06 2.76
N GLU A 48 11.49 -9.12 3.81
CA GLU A 48 11.08 -8.61 5.13
C GLU A 48 10.87 -7.10 5.12
N TYR A 49 11.70 -6.33 4.41
CA TYR A 49 11.50 -4.89 4.21
C TYR A 49 10.16 -4.58 3.51
N TYR A 50 9.89 -5.25 2.38
CA TYR A 50 8.65 -5.06 1.63
C TYR A 50 7.41 -5.41 2.47
N LYS A 51 7.48 -6.52 3.20
CA LYS A 51 6.44 -7.00 4.12
C LYS A 51 6.19 -6.00 5.26
N ASP A 52 7.24 -5.43 5.84
CA ASP A 52 7.12 -4.41 6.89
C ASP A 52 6.44 -3.13 6.37
N CYS A 53 6.87 -2.63 5.20
CA CYS A 53 6.24 -1.48 4.56
C CYS A 53 4.74 -1.71 4.32
N ILE A 54 4.36 -2.87 3.76
CA ILE A 54 2.95 -3.20 3.52
C ILE A 54 2.18 -3.25 4.84
N LYS A 55 2.68 -3.95 5.85
CA LYS A 55 2.04 -4.02 7.17
C LYS A 55 1.83 -2.64 7.76
N LYS A 56 2.88 -1.82 7.80
CA LYS A 56 2.85 -0.47 8.39
C LYS A 56 1.80 0.43 7.73
N HIS A 57 1.62 0.31 6.42
CA HIS A 57 0.69 1.17 5.68
C HIS A 57 -0.73 0.60 5.55
N LEU A 58 -0.89 -0.72 5.59
CA LEU A 58 -2.17 -1.39 5.36
C LEU A 58 -2.89 -1.78 6.67
N VAL A 59 -2.17 -2.17 7.71
CA VAL A 59 -2.76 -2.55 9.01
C VAL A 59 -3.65 -1.45 9.59
N PRO A 60 -3.27 -0.16 9.58
CA PRO A 60 -4.15 0.90 10.09
C PRO A 60 -5.46 1.02 9.31
N SER A 61 -5.42 0.83 7.99
CA SER A 61 -6.64 0.81 7.16
C SER A 61 -7.51 -0.39 7.49
N ILE A 62 -6.91 -1.59 7.62
CA ILE A 62 -7.65 -2.81 7.98
C ILE A 62 -8.29 -2.67 9.36
N LEU A 63 -7.56 -2.20 10.36
CA LEU A 63 -8.10 -2.05 11.72
C LEU A 63 -9.26 -1.06 11.77
N ARG A 64 -9.18 0.05 11.02
CA ARG A 64 -10.29 1.00 10.92
C ARG A 64 -11.56 0.34 10.36
N ASP A 65 -11.45 -0.38 9.26
CA ASP A 65 -12.60 -1.10 8.68
C ASP A 65 -13.21 -2.11 9.66
N ASN A 66 -12.37 -2.79 10.45
CA ASN A 66 -12.83 -3.77 11.45
C ASN A 66 -13.50 -3.11 12.66
N VAL A 67 -13.03 -1.93 13.09
CA VAL A 67 -13.66 -1.17 14.18
C VAL A 67 -15.03 -0.66 13.73
N GLU A 68 -15.14 -0.09 12.53
CA GLU A 68 -16.41 0.36 11.97
C GLU A 68 -17.42 -0.79 11.84
N MET A 69 -16.98 -1.98 11.38
CA MET A 69 -17.88 -3.15 11.32
C MET A 69 -18.35 -3.64 12.68
N ASN A 70 -17.51 -3.55 13.72
CA ASN A 70 -17.91 -3.94 15.08
C ASN A 70 -18.86 -2.91 15.74
N GLU A 71 -18.82 -1.64 15.33
CA GLU A 71 -19.74 -0.62 15.83
C GLU A 71 -21.15 -0.78 15.24
N TYR A 72 -21.28 -1.19 13.98
CA TYR A 72 -22.58 -1.46 13.33
C TYR A 72 -23.24 -2.78 13.74
N LEU A 73 -22.47 -3.74 14.27
CA LEU A 73 -22.97 -5.03 14.75
C LEU A 73 -23.37 -5.01 16.25
N ARG A 74 -23.31 -3.84 16.91
CA ARG A 74 -23.76 -3.63 18.29
C ARG A 74 -25.13 -2.99 18.38
#